data_AF-A0A5C3P8C7-F1
#
_entry.id   AF-A0A5C3P8C7-F1
#
_cell.length_a   1.000
_cell.length_b   1.000
_cell.length_c   1.000
_cell.angle_alpha   90.00
_cell.angle_beta   90.00
_cell.angle_gamma   90.00
#
_symmetry.space_group_name_H-M   'P 1'
#
loop_
_entity.id
_entity.type
_entity.pdbx_description
1 polymer ?
#
loop_
_entity_poly.entity_id
_entity_poly.type
_entity_poly.pdbx_seq_one_letter_code
_entity_poly.pdbx_strand_id
1 'polypeptide(L)'
;RRAGTCVKHVSPGDPRSVGAVSPTGKPLFTTGAQNGQIAIDVLLCMRDKQGSCPVSVVKRYPETDISGILAEIEVQIPEDELVYACARCGR
;
A
#
# COMPACT_ATOMS: atom_id res chain seq x y z
N ARG A 1 6.66 19.57 -10.55
CA ARG A 1 6.53 18.13 -10.86
C ARG A 1 6.15 17.42 -9.57
N ARG A 2 5.00 16.74 -9.48
CA ARG A 2 4.72 15.84 -8.36
C ARG A 2 5.17 14.44 -8.79
N ALA A 3 6.12 13.85 -8.08
CA ALA A 3 6.54 12.47 -8.33
C ALA A 3 5.43 11.55 -7.79
N GLY A 4 4.71 10.87 -8.67
CA GLY A 4 3.87 9.75 -8.28
C GLY A 4 4.76 8.52 -8.18
N THR A 5 5.14 8.13 -6.96
CA THR A 5 5.83 6.86 -6.75
C THR A 5 4.78 5.76 -6.63
N CYS A 6 4.75 4.82 -7.57
CA CYS A 6 3.90 3.64 -7.44
C CYS A 6 4.50 2.72 -6.37
N VAL A 7 3.81 2.59 -5.23
CA VAL A 7 4.26 1.79 -4.08
C VAL A 7 3.77 0.34 -4.15
N LYS A 8 2.85 0.06 -5.07
CA LYS A 8 2.22 -1.26 -5.20
C LYS A 8 3.14 -2.24 -5.92
N HIS A 9 3.59 -3.27 -5.21
CA HIS A 9 4.28 -4.41 -5.80
C HIS A 9 3.27 -5.44 -6.27
N VAL A 10 3.23 -5.71 -7.58
CA VAL A 10 2.35 -6.73 -8.17
C VAL A 10 3.17 -7.98 -8.45
N SER A 11 2.85 -9.07 -7.76
CA SER A 11 3.43 -10.38 -8.02
C SER A 11 2.47 -11.17 -8.94
N PRO A 12 2.88 -11.54 -10.16
CA PRO A 12 2.00 -12.21 -11.11
C PRO A 12 1.44 -13.52 -10.55
N GLY A 13 0.11 -13.70 -10.64
CA GLY A 13 -0.58 -14.88 -10.11
C GLY A 13 -0.82 -14.88 -8.60
N ASP A 14 -0.37 -13.84 -7.88
CA ASP A 14 -0.61 -13.71 -6.45
C ASP A 14 -1.89 -12.90 -6.17
N PRO A 15 -2.94 -13.53 -5.60
CA PRO A 15 -4.19 -12.84 -5.28
C PRO A 15 -4.04 -11.76 -4.20
N ARG A 16 -2.93 -11.76 -3.44
CA ARG A 16 -2.62 -10.72 -2.45
C ARG A 16 -2.29 -9.37 -3.11
N SER A 17 -1.94 -9.39 -4.40
CA SER A 17 -1.35 -8.23 -5.06
C SER A 17 -2.35 -7.34 -5.80
N VAL A 18 -3.44 -7.88 -6.35
CA VAL A 18 -4.44 -7.08 -7.10
C VAL A 18 -5.84 -7.28 -6.53
N GLY A 19 -6.49 -6.19 -6.13
CA GLY A 19 -7.87 -6.21 -5.64
C GLY A 19 -8.03 -6.82 -4.24
N ALA A 20 -6.94 -7.01 -3.50
CA ALA A 20 -6.98 -7.54 -2.14
C ALA A 20 -7.72 -6.58 -1.20
N VAL A 21 -8.57 -7.14 -0.35
CA VAL A 21 -9.34 -6.42 0.66
C VAL A 21 -9.15 -7.08 2.02
N SER A 22 -9.10 -6.29 3.08
CA SER A 22 -9.04 -6.79 4.45
C SER A 22 -10.38 -7.38 4.86
N PRO A 23 -10.46 -8.17 5.96
CA PRO A 23 -11.72 -8.68 6.47
C PRO A 23 -12.76 -7.60 6.78
N THR A 24 -12.32 -6.35 6.95
CA THR A 24 -13.19 -5.19 7.19
C THR A 24 -13.61 -4.47 5.89
N GLY A 25 -13.26 -5.02 4.73
CA GLY A 25 -13.60 -4.46 3.41
C GLY A 25 -12.66 -3.36 2.93
N LYS A 26 -11.56 -3.07 3.65
CA LYS A 26 -10.63 -2.01 3.27
C LYS A 26 -9.60 -2.48 2.23
N PRO A 27 -9.15 -1.62 1.30
CA PRO A 27 -8.14 -1.98 0.31
C PRO A 27 -6.81 -2.38 0.96
N LEU A 28 -6.24 -3.50 0.49
CA LEU A 28 -4.89 -3.94 0.82
C LEU A 28 -3.93 -3.72 -0.35
N PHE A 29 -2.73 -3.25 -0.04
CA PHE A 29 -1.63 -3.07 -0.98
C PHE A 29 -0.43 -3.87 -0.52
N THR A 30 0.22 -4.54 -1.46
CA THR A 30 1.48 -5.22 -1.20
C THR A 30 2.65 -4.31 -1.52
N THR A 31 3.63 -4.24 -0.63
CA THR A 31 4.96 -3.66 -0.90
C THR A 31 5.98 -4.79 -1.03
N GLY A 32 7.03 -4.57 -1.81
CA GLY A 32 8.01 -5.61 -2.12
C GLY A 32 9.15 -5.08 -2.98
N ALA A 33 10.03 -5.99 -3.43
CA ALA A 33 11.25 -5.69 -4.16
C ALA A 33 12.25 -4.76 -3.41
N GLN A 34 13.33 -4.35 -4.08
CA GLN A 34 14.47 -3.63 -3.48
C GLN A 34 14.11 -2.35 -2.70
N ASN A 35 12.98 -1.71 -3.02
CA ASN A 35 12.54 -0.48 -2.38
C ASN A 35 11.34 -0.67 -1.43
N GLY A 36 10.95 -1.91 -1.13
CA GLY A 36 9.77 -2.22 -0.32
C GLY A 36 9.83 -1.58 1.07
N GLN A 37 10.97 -1.67 1.75
CA GLN A 37 11.15 -1.12 3.09
C GLN A 37 11.08 0.41 3.10
N ILE A 38 11.76 1.06 2.15
CA ILE A 38 11.73 2.53 1.99
C ILE A 38 10.28 2.99 1.75
N ALA A 39 9.53 2.25 0.93
CA ALA A 39 8.15 2.59 0.66
C ALA A 39 7.25 2.44 1.90
N ILE A 40 7.46 1.41 2.73
CA ILE A 40 6.77 1.25 4.02
C ILE A 40 7.08 2.44 4.92
N ASP A 41 8.36 2.81 5.05
CA ASP A 41 8.79 3.89 5.95
C ASP A 41 8.19 5.25 5.52
N VAL A 42 8.19 5.53 4.21
CA VAL A 42 7.55 6.74 3.65
C VAL A 42 6.05 6.76 3.92
N LEU A 43 5.35 5.63 3.70
CA LEU A 43 3.91 5.54 3.94
C LEU A 43 3.58 5.73 5.43
N LEU A 44 4.35 5.15 6.34
CA LEU A 44 4.17 5.30 7.78
C LEU A 44 4.48 6.73 8.28
N CYS A 45 5.23 7.52 7.53
CA CYS A 45 5.44 8.94 7.81
C CYS A 45 4.29 9.83 7.34
N MET A 46 3.37 9.33 6.50
CA MET A 46 2.25 10.12 6.02
C MET A 46 1.28 10.46 7.16
N ARG A 47 0.69 11.64 7.07
CA ARG A 47 -0.35 12.12 7.98
C ARG A 47 -1.49 12.70 7.17
N ASP A 48 -2.72 12.34 7.53
CA ASP A 48 -3.93 12.95 6.99
C ASP A 48 -4.13 14.36 7.56
N LYS A 49 -5.24 15.02 7.18
CA LYS A 49 -5.56 16.37 7.67
C LYS A 49 -5.78 16.44 9.18
N GLN A 50 -6.09 15.32 9.83
CA GLN A 50 -6.31 15.21 11.26
C GLN A 50 -5.03 14.78 12.02
N GLY A 51 -3.91 14.59 11.30
CA GLY A 51 -2.65 14.15 11.89
C GLY A 51 -2.58 12.64 12.15
N SER A 52 -3.49 11.83 11.60
CA SER A 52 -3.49 10.37 11.70
C SER A 52 -2.74 9.73 10.53
N CYS A 53 -2.12 8.57 10.75
CA CYS A 53 -1.47 7.85 9.66
C CYS A 53 -2.55 7.19 8.76
N PRO A 54 -2.59 7.47 7.44
CA PRO A 54 -3.63 6.96 6.56
C PRO A 54 -3.43 5.50 6.15
N VAL A 55 -2.43 4.82 6.71
CA VAL A 55 -2.10 3.43 6.40
C VAL A 55 -1.70 2.67 7.66
N SER A 56 -1.80 1.34 7.62
CA SER A 56 -1.27 0.46 8.64
C SER A 56 -0.63 -0.78 8.01
N VAL A 57 0.42 -1.30 8.63
CA VAL A 57 1.03 -2.57 8.22
C VAL A 57 0.21 -3.69 8.85
N VAL A 58 -0.46 -4.50 8.03
CA VAL A 58 -1.27 -5.64 8.49
C VAL A 58 -0.42 -6.87 8.70
N LYS A 59 0.52 -7.10 7.78
CA LYS A 59 1.37 -8.30 7.78
C LYS A 59 2.72 -8.00 7.18
N ARG A 60 3.77 -8.56 7.78
CA ARG A 60 5.11 -8.61 7.20
C ARG A 60 5.45 -10.05 6.81
N TYR A 61 6.12 -10.18 5.68
CA TYR A 61 6.60 -11.44 5.14
C TYR A 61 8.12 -11.53 5.34
N PRO A 62 8.66 -12.76 5.51
CA PRO A 62 10.10 -12.94 5.55
C PRO A 62 10.72 -12.55 4.21
N GLU A 63 11.95 -12.05 4.22
CA GLU A 63 12.68 -11.67 2.99
C GLU A 63 12.89 -12.83 2.01
N THR A 64 12.75 -14.07 2.51
CA THR A 64 12.83 -15.30 1.73
C THR A 64 11.51 -15.67 1.02
N ASP A 65 10.47 -14.84 1.11
CA ASP A 65 9.19 -15.10 0.45
C ASP A 65 9.35 -15.06 -1.08
N ILE A 66 8.94 -16.16 -1.73
CA ILE A 66 9.10 -16.39 -3.18
C ILE A 66 8.34 -15.36 -4.01
N SER A 67 7.27 -14.76 -3.46
CA SER A 67 6.48 -13.75 -4.14
C SER A 67 7.18 -12.39 -4.24
N GLY A 68 8.28 -12.17 -3.49
CA GLY A 68 8.97 -10.89 -3.38
C GLY A 68 8.19 -9.81 -2.60
N ILE A 69 7.05 -10.20 -2.00
CA ILE A 69 6.24 -9.34 -1.13
C ILE A 69 6.92 -9.25 0.23
N LEU A 70 7.08 -8.02 0.72
CA LEU A 70 7.65 -7.70 2.02
C LEU A 70 6.56 -7.44 3.06
N ALA A 71 5.46 -6.77 2.67
CA ALA A 71 4.37 -6.47 3.57
C ALA A 71 3.03 -6.27 2.85
N GLU A 72 1.95 -6.48 3.59
CA GLU A 72 0.60 -6.02 3.27
C GLU A 72 0.27 -4.78 4.09
N ILE A 73 -0.19 -3.75 3.38
CA ILE A 73 -0.55 -2.44 3.91
C ILE A 73 -2.05 -2.24 3.73
N GLU A 74 -2.76 -1.99 4.82
CA GLU A 74 -4.15 -1.54 4.76
C GLU A 74 -4.20 -0.03 4.64
N VAL A 75 -5.01 0.45 3.71
CA VAL A 75 -5.29 1.87 3.56
C VAL A 75 -6.47 2.25 4.45
N GLN A 76 -6.24 3.20 5.33
CA GLN A 76 -7.20 3.75 6.29
C GLN A 76 -7.62 5.17 5.91
N ILE A 77 -7.53 5.49 4.62
CA ILE A 77 -8.01 6.76 4.08
C ILE A 77 -9.56 6.75 4.16
N PRO A 78 -10.19 7.80 4.68
CA PRO A 78 -11.65 7.91 4.64
C PRO A 78 -12.14 7.94 3.18
N GLU A 79 -13.31 7.37 2.90
CA GLU A 79 -13.78 7.09 1.53
C GLU A 79 -13.80 8.34 0.62
N ASP A 80 -14.01 9.52 1.19
CA ASP A 80 -14.01 10.82 0.53
C ASP A 80 -12.63 11.22 -0.03
N GLU A 81 -11.54 10.81 0.63
CA GLU A 81 -10.17 11.07 0.19
C GLU A 81 -9.64 9.97 -0.76
N LEU A 82 -10.25 8.78 -0.72
CA LEU A 82 -9.90 7.62 -1.56
C LEU A 82 -10.19 7.89 -3.05
N VAL A 83 -11.30 8.57 -3.35
CA VAL A 83 -11.66 9.03 -4.71
C VAL A 83 -10.55 9.93 -5.29
N TYR A 84 -9.96 10.79 -4.45
CA TYR A 84 -8.93 11.73 -4.88
C TYR A 84 -7.57 11.05 -5.13
N ALA A 85 -7.27 9.98 -4.38
CA ALA A 85 -6.07 9.16 -4.57
C ALA A 85 -6.16 8.28 -5.81
N CYS A 86 -7.29 7.59 -6.02
CA CYS A 86 -7.51 6.71 -7.17
C CYS A 86 -7.56 7.48 -8.49
N ALA A 87 -8.15 8.68 -8.52
CA ALA A 87 -8.18 9.53 -9.71
C ALA A 87 -6.78 9.99 -10.19
N ARG A 88 -5.76 9.94 -9.31
CA ARG A 88 -4.39 10.38 -9.63
C ARG A 88 -3.43 9.28 -10.04
N CYS A 89 -3.78 8.01 -9.82
CA CYS A 89 -2.99 6.88 -10.35
C CYS A 89 -3.32 6.56 -11.81
N GLY A 90 -4.34 7.22 -12.40
CA GLY A 90 -4.67 7.15 -13.82
C GLY A 90 -4.40 8.48 -14.53
N ARG A 91 -3.14 8.87 -14.67
CA ARG A 91 -2.66 9.78 -15.73
C ARG A 91 -1.14 9.76 -15.84
#